data_AF-A0A821QX41-F1
#
_entry.id   AF-A0A821QX41-F1
#
_cell.length_a   1.000
_cell.length_b   1.000
_cell.length_c   1.000
_cell.angle_alpha   90.00
_cell.angle_beta   90.00
_cell.angle_gamma   90.00
#
_symmetry.space_group_name_H-M   'P 1'
#
loop_
_entity.id
_entity.type
_entity.pdbx_description
1 polymer ?
#
loop_
_entity_poly.entity_id
_entity_poly.type
_entity_poly.pdbx_seq_one_letter_code
_entity_poly.pdbx_strand_id
1 'polypeptide(L)'
;IEGESAVEQATLRSKAAKIEGDIELYRLTQARELELNYSKMQTDLEIDKAKRLAEIEINEFKEHVTAIGPKTIQAIATSGPDNQVKLLQALGIKSTLITDGRSPINLFNTAVDLVGTTQQH
;
A
#
# COMPACT_ATOMS: atom_id res chain seq x y z
N ILE A 1 32.28 2.92 -62.92
CA ILE A 1 31.69 1.61 -62.52
C ILE A 1 31.92 1.37 -61.03
N GLU A 2 33.16 1.39 -60.52
CA GLU A 2 33.44 1.11 -59.08
C GLU A 2 32.75 2.08 -58.09
N GLY A 3 32.69 3.38 -58.38
CA GLY A 3 32.05 4.35 -57.49
C GLY A 3 30.53 4.20 -57.38
N GLU A 4 29.87 3.76 -58.45
CA GLU A 4 28.41 3.58 -58.50
C GLU A 4 28.00 2.33 -57.72
N SER A 5 28.75 1.23 -57.87
CA SER A 5 28.59 0.02 -57.07
C SER A 5 28.90 0.25 -55.58
N ALA A 6 29.85 1.11 -55.24
CA ALA A 6 30.16 1.46 -53.85
C ALA A 6 29.00 2.23 -53.17
N VAL A 7 28.36 3.16 -53.88
CA VAL A 7 27.18 3.88 -53.40
C VAL A 7 25.99 2.95 -53.23
N GLU A 8 25.77 2.05 -54.18
CA GLU A 8 24.68 1.07 -54.11
C GLU A 8 24.88 0.10 -52.93
N GLN A 9 26.10 -0.41 -52.72
CA GLN A 9 26.42 -1.22 -51.54
C GLN A 9 26.24 -0.46 -50.22
N ALA A 10 26.68 0.80 -50.14
CA ALA A 10 26.48 1.63 -48.95
C ALA A 10 24.99 1.84 -48.66
N THR A 11 24.18 2.03 -49.70
CA THR A 11 22.72 2.19 -49.59
C THR A 11 22.05 0.91 -49.11
N LEU A 12 22.44 -0.25 -49.64
CA LEU A 12 21.92 -1.55 -49.20
C LEU A 12 22.30 -1.86 -47.75
N ARG A 13 23.54 -1.56 -47.35
CA ARG A 13 23.99 -1.71 -45.96
C ARG A 13 23.23 -0.79 -45.01
N SER A 14 22.99 0.46 -45.41
CA SER A 14 22.19 1.40 -44.61
C SER A 14 20.74 0.93 -44.47
N LYS A 15 20.14 0.39 -45.53
CA LYS A 15 18.79 -0.19 -45.48
C LYS A 15 18.74 -1.43 -44.59
N ALA A 16 19.73 -2.32 -44.69
CA ALA A 16 19.82 -3.50 -43.82
C ALA A 16 19.95 -3.10 -42.35
N ALA A 17 20.87 -2.18 -42.02
CA ALA A 17 21.04 -1.67 -40.66
C ALA A 17 19.77 -0.99 -40.11
N LYS A 18 19.04 -0.27 -40.98
CA LYS A 18 17.75 0.33 -40.60
C LYS A 18 16.71 -0.73 -40.27
N ILE A 19 16.57 -1.76 -41.11
CA ILE A 19 15.62 -2.86 -40.90
C ILE A 19 15.96 -3.62 -39.61
N GLU A 20 17.23 -3.93 -39.38
CA GLU A 20 17.69 -4.57 -38.14
C GLU A 20 17.37 -3.71 -36.91
N GLY A 21 17.63 -2.40 -36.99
CA GLY A 21 17.30 -1.45 -35.92
C GLY A 21 15.80 -1.37 -35.62
N ASP A 22 14.96 -1.32 -36.66
CA ASP A 22 13.50 -1.26 -36.53
C ASP A 22 12.95 -2.57 -35.92
N ILE A 23 13.48 -3.73 -36.31
CA ILE A 23 13.09 -5.03 -35.75
C ILE A 23 13.48 -5.12 -34.27
N GLU A 24 14.70 -4.71 -33.91
CA GLU A 24 15.13 -4.77 -32.52
C GLU A 24 14.34 -3.78 -31.65
N LEU A 25 14.05 -2.58 -32.17
CA LEU A 25 13.20 -1.61 -31.49
C LEU A 25 11.78 -2.17 -31.28
N TYR A 26 11.19 -2.81 -32.30
CA TYR A 26 9.90 -3.46 -32.18
C TYR A 26 9.91 -4.55 -31.11
N ARG A 27 10.92 -5.43 -31.14
CA ARG A 27 11.08 -6.52 -30.16
C ARG A 27 11.19 -5.98 -28.73
N LEU A 28 11.99 -4.94 -28.52
CA LEU A 28 12.17 -4.30 -27.22
C LEU A 28 10.89 -3.62 -26.74
N THR A 29 10.17 -2.96 -27.63
CA THR A 29 8.90 -2.28 -27.31
C THR A 29 7.85 -3.29 -26.86
N GLN A 30 7.67 -4.38 -27.61
CA GLN A 30 6.73 -5.45 -27.25
C GLN A 30 7.09 -6.09 -25.90
N ALA A 31 8.38 -6.36 -25.66
CA ALA A 31 8.82 -6.91 -24.39
C ALA A 31 8.52 -5.97 -23.20
N ARG A 32 8.78 -4.67 -23.38
CA ARG A 32 8.48 -3.66 -22.35
C ARG A 32 6.99 -3.47 -22.12
N GLU A 33 6.16 -3.53 -23.16
CA GLU A 33 4.72 -3.43 -23.01
C GLU A 33 4.16 -4.62 -22.22
N LEU A 34 4.64 -5.83 -22.48
CA LEU A 34 4.28 -7.02 -21.71
C LEU A 34 4.70 -6.90 -20.24
N GLU A 35 5.92 -6.45 -19.96
CA GLU A 35 6.42 -6.24 -18.60
C GLU A 35 5.60 -5.18 -17.85
N LEU A 36 5.28 -4.07 -18.51
CA LEU A 36 4.48 -3.00 -17.94
C LEU A 36 3.05 -3.44 -17.66
N ASN A 37 2.45 -4.21 -18.56
CA ASN A 37 1.12 -4.79 -18.34
C ASN A 37 1.13 -5.82 -17.20
N TYR A 38 2.15 -6.67 -17.11
CA TYR A 38 2.33 -7.60 -15.99
C TYR A 38 2.44 -6.86 -14.66
N SER A 39 3.28 -5.82 -14.59
CA SER A 39 3.47 -5.00 -13.39
C SER A 39 2.19 -4.28 -12.97
N LYS A 40 1.41 -3.76 -13.94
CA LYS A 40 0.09 -3.17 -13.67
C LYS A 40 -0.87 -4.19 -13.07
N MET A 41 -1.02 -5.36 -13.70
CA MET A 41 -1.90 -6.42 -13.21
C MET A 41 -1.51 -6.88 -11.80
N GLN A 42 -0.22 -6.96 -11.52
CA GLN A 42 0.28 -7.33 -10.19
C GLN A 42 -0.05 -6.25 -9.14
N THR A 43 0.19 -4.99 -9.47
CA THR A 43 -0.19 -3.85 -8.61
C THR A 43 -1.69 -3.82 -8.34
N ASP A 44 -2.51 -4.00 -9.38
CA ASP A 44 -3.97 -3.99 -9.25
C ASP A 44 -4.45 -5.14 -8.35
N LEU A 45 -3.85 -6.33 -8.49
CA LEU A 45 -4.12 -7.47 -7.63
C LEU A 45 -3.74 -7.21 -6.17
N GLU A 46 -2.60 -6.57 -5.92
CA GLU A 46 -2.17 -6.19 -4.57
C GLU A 46 -3.11 -5.16 -3.94
N ILE A 47 -3.56 -4.17 -4.71
CA ILE A 47 -4.55 -3.19 -4.27
C ILE A 47 -5.88 -3.87 -3.93
N ASP A 48 -6.37 -4.78 -4.78
CA ASP A 48 -7.63 -5.49 -4.52
C ASP A 48 -7.51 -6.37 -3.27
N LYS A 49 -6.41 -7.09 -3.12
CA LYS A 49 -6.11 -7.88 -1.93
C LYS A 49 -6.10 -7.00 -0.67
N ALA A 50 -5.40 -5.87 -0.70
CA ALA A 50 -5.32 -4.95 0.43
C ALA A 50 -6.70 -4.38 0.79
N LYS A 51 -7.52 -4.02 -0.20
CA LYS A 51 -8.89 -3.54 0.00
C LYS A 51 -9.77 -4.60 0.66
N ARG A 52 -9.75 -5.83 0.17
CA ARG A 52 -10.53 -6.94 0.75
C ARG A 52 -10.10 -7.26 2.17
N LEU A 53 -8.79 -7.27 2.43
CA LEU A 53 -8.26 -7.49 3.78
C LEU A 53 -8.71 -6.36 4.73
N ALA A 54 -8.64 -5.11 4.29
CA ALA A 54 -9.12 -3.98 5.08
C ALA A 54 -10.64 -4.06 5.33
N GLU A 55 -11.44 -4.48 4.35
CA GLU A 55 -12.88 -4.67 4.52
C GLU A 55 -13.19 -5.78 5.54
N ILE A 56 -12.47 -6.90 5.49
CA ILE A 56 -12.59 -7.97 6.48
C ILE A 56 -12.24 -7.46 7.88
N GLU A 57 -11.12 -6.74 8.02
CA GLU A 57 -10.67 -6.18 9.31
C GLU A 57 -11.65 -5.15 9.89
N ILE A 58 -12.22 -4.29 9.04
CA ILE A 58 -13.28 -3.34 9.44
C ILE A 58 -14.53 -4.07 9.92
N ASN A 59 -14.93 -5.13 9.22
CA ASN A 59 -16.11 -5.92 9.59
C ASN A 59 -15.87 -6.67 10.91
N GLU A 60 -14.72 -7.32 11.06
CA GLU A 60 -14.32 -7.99 12.31
C GLU A 60 -14.30 -7.00 13.48
N PHE A 61 -13.68 -5.84 13.30
CA PHE A 61 -13.65 -4.78 14.30
C PHE A 61 -15.05 -4.31 14.67
N LYS A 62 -15.92 -4.10 13.68
CA LYS A 62 -17.30 -3.68 13.91
C LYS A 62 -18.10 -4.72 14.68
N GLU A 63 -17.93 -6.00 14.35
CA GLU A 63 -18.56 -7.12 15.06
C GLU A 63 -18.08 -7.17 16.52
N HIS A 64 -16.77 -7.06 16.76
CA HIS A 64 -16.21 -6.99 18.11
C HIS A 64 -16.75 -5.81 18.92
N VAL A 65 -16.75 -4.60 18.36
CA VAL A 65 -17.28 -3.39 19.02
C VAL A 65 -18.76 -3.54 19.33
N THR A 66 -19.54 -4.06 18.38
CA THR A 66 -20.99 -4.25 18.54
C THR A 66 -21.30 -5.31 19.60
N ALA A 67 -20.54 -6.41 19.65
CA ALA A 67 -20.71 -7.48 20.62
C ALA A 67 -20.40 -7.04 22.06
N ILE A 68 -19.38 -6.20 22.27
CA ILE A 68 -19.08 -5.63 23.60
C ILE A 68 -20.16 -4.62 24.00
N GLY A 69 -20.59 -3.77 23.05
CA GLY A 69 -21.61 -2.76 23.23
C GLY A 69 -21.12 -1.47 23.90
N PRO A 70 -21.72 -0.31 23.58
CA PRO A 70 -21.17 1.00 23.94
C PRO A 70 -21.10 1.24 25.46
N LYS A 71 -22.07 0.73 26.23
CA LYS A 71 -22.09 0.88 27.70
C LYS A 71 -20.96 0.11 28.38
N THR A 72 -20.68 -1.10 27.89
CA THR A 72 -19.60 -1.94 28.41
C THR A 72 -18.25 -1.36 28.04
N ILE A 73 -18.08 -0.87 26.81
CA ILE A 73 -16.87 -0.13 26.39
C ILE A 73 -16.64 1.08 27.30
N GLN A 74 -17.69 1.87 27.57
CA GLN A 74 -17.61 3.02 28.48
C GLN A 74 -17.21 2.62 29.90
N ALA A 75 -17.83 1.58 30.45
CA ALA A 75 -17.52 1.10 31.80
C ALA A 75 -16.10 0.53 31.93
N ILE A 76 -15.61 -0.15 30.89
CA ILE A 76 -14.23 -0.66 30.84
C ILE A 76 -13.24 0.51 30.69
N ALA A 77 -13.56 1.51 29.87
CA ALA A 77 -12.72 2.68 29.69
C ALA A 77 -12.61 3.54 30.96
N THR A 78 -13.63 3.59 31.81
CA THR A 78 -13.61 4.39 33.06
C THR A 78 -13.13 3.63 34.29
N SER A 79 -12.95 2.30 34.21
CA SER A 79 -12.60 1.46 35.37
C SER A 79 -11.10 1.36 35.67
N GLY A 80 -10.27 2.13 34.97
CA GLY A 80 -8.84 2.32 35.28
C GLY A 80 -7.89 1.84 34.17
N PRO A 81 -6.58 2.16 34.29
CA PRO A 81 -5.60 1.98 33.22
C PRO A 81 -5.46 0.53 32.72
N ASP A 82 -5.48 -0.45 33.64
CA ASP A 82 -5.33 -1.86 33.31
C ASP A 82 -6.49 -2.40 32.45
N ASN A 83 -7.70 -1.89 32.68
CA ASN A 83 -8.90 -2.29 31.96
C ASN A 83 -8.97 -1.63 30.57
N GLN A 84 -8.47 -0.39 30.44
CA GLN A 84 -8.30 0.28 29.15
C GLN A 84 -7.32 -0.49 28.24
N VAL A 85 -6.20 -0.98 28.77
CA VAL A 85 -5.24 -1.78 28.00
C VAL A 85 -5.87 -3.08 27.51
N LYS A 86 -6.60 -3.78 28.38
CA LYS A 86 -7.32 -5.02 28.02
C LYS A 86 -8.40 -4.77 26.96
N LEU A 87 -9.08 -3.63 27.00
CA LEU A 87 -10.06 -3.22 25.98
C LEU A 87 -9.39 -3.02 24.62
N LEU A 88 -8.28 -2.29 24.57
CA LEU A 88 -7.54 -2.05 23.33
C LEU A 88 -7.00 -3.36 22.74
N GLN A 89 -6.51 -4.26 23.59
CA GLN A 89 -6.10 -5.61 23.18
C GLN A 89 -7.26 -6.45 22.66
N ALA A 90 -8.42 -6.43 23.33
CA ALA A 90 -9.61 -7.16 22.91
C ALA A 90 -10.20 -6.64 21.59
N LEU A 91 -10.05 -5.35 21.31
CA LEU A 91 -10.42 -4.72 20.05
C LEU A 91 -9.38 -4.96 18.93
N GLY A 92 -8.32 -5.72 19.19
CA GLY A 92 -7.25 -5.97 18.22
C GLY A 92 -6.41 -4.73 17.89
N ILE A 93 -6.61 -3.63 18.62
CA ILE A 93 -5.82 -2.41 18.48
C ILE A 93 -4.45 -2.70 19.10
N LYS A 94 -3.54 -3.20 18.26
CA LYS A 94 -2.12 -3.18 18.57
C LYS A 94 -1.79 -1.72 18.86
N SER A 95 -1.10 -1.44 19.97
CA SER A 95 -0.52 -0.12 20.18
C SER A 95 0.50 0.11 19.07
N THR A 96 -0.01 0.66 17.99
CA THR A 96 0.79 1.22 16.94
C THR A 96 1.32 2.50 17.55
N LEU A 97 2.63 2.60 17.66
CA LEU A 97 3.31 3.87 17.82
C LEU A 97 2.90 4.71 16.61
N ILE A 98 1.83 5.51 16.75
CA ILE A 98 1.38 6.39 15.66
C ILE A 98 2.39 7.53 15.67
N THR A 99 3.38 7.43 14.80
CA THR A 99 4.35 8.50 14.57
C THR A 99 3.73 9.46 13.56
N ASP A 100 3.08 10.51 14.04
CA ASP A 100 3.09 11.75 13.27
C ASP A 100 4.49 12.34 13.43
N GLY A 101 5.18 12.67 12.33
CA GLY A 101 6.64 12.74 12.18
C GLY A 101 7.45 13.69 13.09
N ARG A 102 6.89 14.17 14.21
CA ARG A 102 7.57 14.96 15.25
C ARG A 102 7.44 14.38 16.66
N SER A 103 6.48 13.47 16.93
CA SER A 103 6.30 12.90 18.27
C SER A 103 5.70 11.48 18.20
N PRO A 104 6.34 10.47 18.79
CA PRO A 104 5.75 9.13 18.90
C PRO A 104 4.54 9.19 19.85
N ILE A 105 3.32 9.07 19.31
CA ILE A 105 2.13 8.92 20.14
C ILE A 105 1.98 7.44 20.46
N ASN A 106 2.27 7.09 21.72
CA ASN A 106 1.91 5.79 22.26
C ASN A 106 0.43 5.83 22.61
N LEU A 107 -0.41 5.20 21.77
CA LEU A 107 -1.86 5.12 21.97
C LEU A 107 -2.26 4.59 23.37
N PHE A 108 -1.40 3.82 24.04
CA PHE A 108 -1.63 3.42 25.43
C PHE A 108 -1.56 4.58 26.42
N ASN A 109 -0.65 5.53 26.22
CA ASN A 109 -0.47 6.68 27.12
C ASN A 109 -1.45 7.81 26.79
N THR A 110 -1.76 8.04 25.52
CA THR A 110 -2.71 9.10 25.11
C THR A 110 -4.16 8.77 25.44
N ALA A 111 -4.57 7.49 25.48
CA ALA A 111 -5.90 7.13 25.97
C ALA A 111 -6.09 7.49 27.45
N VAL A 112 -5.04 7.35 28.26
CA VAL A 112 -5.06 7.74 29.68
C VAL A 112 -5.15 9.25 29.85
N ASP A 113 -4.39 10.02 29.06
CA ASP A 113 -4.44 11.50 29.10
C ASP A 113 -5.76 12.05 28.55
N LEU A 114 -6.32 11.48 27.47
CA LEU A 114 -7.57 11.95 26.87
C LEU A 114 -8.79 11.64 27.75
N VAL A 115 -8.77 10.52 28.46
CA VAL A 115 -9.83 10.16 29.43
C VAL A 115 -9.64 10.92 30.76
N GLY A 116 -8.43 11.42 31.05
CA GLY A 116 -8.09 12.17 32.25
C GLY A 116 -8.48 13.67 32.24
N THR A 117 -8.86 14.25 31.10
CA THR A 117 -9.10 15.72 31.01
C THR A 117 -10.52 16.20 31.33
N THR A 118 -11.41 15.38 31.89
CA THR A 118 -12.77 15.82 32.29
C THR A 118 -13.01 15.98 33.80
N GLN A 119 -11.98 15.91 34.64
CA GLN A 119 -12.08 16.34 36.03
C GLN A 119 -10.87 17.19 36.44
N GLN A 120 -11.00 18.51 36.25
CA GLN A 120 -10.73 19.56 37.25
C GLN A 120 -10.64 20.93 36.54
N HIS A 121 -11.80 21.57 36.39
CA HIS A 121 -12.14 22.86 36.98
C HIS A 121 -13.66 23.03 36.97
#